data_AF-A0A1F9TF85-F1
#
_entry.id   AF-A0A1F9TF85-F1
#
_cell.length_a   1.000
_cell.length_b   1.000
_cell.length_c   1.000
_cell.angle_alpha   90.00
_cell.angle_beta   90.00
_cell.angle_gamma   90.00
#
_symmetry.space_group_name_H-M   'P 1'
#
loop_
_entity.id
_entity.type
_entity.pdbx_description
1 polymer ?
#
loop_
_entity_poly.entity_id
_entity_poly.type
_entity_poly.pdbx_seq_one_letter_code
_entity_poly.pdbx_strand_id
1 'polypeptide(L)'
;MPDIEHKSFFSTHKVLAFVPLLLMGAGVWYYIQGRMPDHKQEAPVPADAPIFGAAQSKPAAVAAAAVKPDDISTLGAAAARLPDVYDPKAGLDIQGPPEFKSQVTHALKLVWQADRPTFLFIRTNLAVIRNEMLTGFYLENGRSVAALSKDHAFRSLTWCAGVIAHQAWHAAYTQGKKRRKAAGTAPPPPPGEKSERPVEANPMVFDYSGMAAILYVEDKASAFQLDVLKKVGAPARETGPLFRRAPRDFHLSHDGNYAINP
;
A
#
# COMPACT_ATOMS: atom_id res chain seq x y z
N MET A 1 54.25 -23.00 62.94
CA MET A 1 53.65 -23.47 61.67
C MET A 1 52.74 -22.35 61.19
N PRO A 2 52.85 -21.89 59.93
CA PRO A 2 52.07 -20.76 59.44
C PRO A 2 50.66 -21.21 59.01
N ASP A 3 49.64 -20.57 59.57
CA ASP A 3 48.24 -20.72 59.17
C ASP A 3 48.00 -19.98 57.84
N ILE A 4 47.52 -20.71 56.83
CA ILE A 4 47.21 -20.17 55.51
C ILE A 4 45.72 -19.79 55.50
N GLU A 5 45.42 -18.49 55.57
CA GLU A 5 44.06 -17.95 55.42
C GLU A 5 43.55 -18.12 53.97
N HIS A 6 42.59 -19.03 53.75
CA HIS A 6 41.81 -19.10 52.51
C HIS A 6 40.66 -18.09 52.50
N LYS A 7 40.94 -16.82 52.26
CA LYS A 7 39.93 -15.79 51.94
C LYS A 7 39.88 -15.57 50.43
N SER A 8 38.73 -15.84 49.81
CA SER A 8 38.20 -15.16 48.59
C SER A 8 37.55 -16.03 47.49
N PHE A 9 37.14 -17.28 47.75
CA PHE A 9 36.41 -18.04 46.71
C PHE A 9 34.94 -17.64 46.51
N PHE A 10 34.34 -16.87 47.43
CA PHE A 10 32.89 -16.58 47.39
C PHE A 10 32.49 -15.26 46.69
N SER A 11 33.41 -14.35 46.37
CA SER A 11 33.02 -13.09 45.70
C SER A 11 32.92 -13.21 44.17
N THR A 12 33.63 -14.16 43.56
CA THR A 12 33.70 -14.36 42.11
C THR A 12 32.42 -14.96 41.51
N HIS A 13 31.71 -15.82 42.25
CA HIS A 13 30.45 -16.41 41.76
C HIS A 13 29.29 -15.41 41.68
N LYS A 14 29.26 -14.39 42.53
CA LYS A 14 28.21 -13.37 42.48
C LYS A 14 28.34 -12.47 41.25
N VAL A 15 29.56 -12.18 40.80
CA VAL A 15 29.79 -11.37 39.60
C VAL A 15 29.45 -12.14 38.32
N LEU A 16 29.78 -13.44 38.27
CA LEU A 16 29.47 -14.29 37.12
C LEU A 16 27.96 -14.47 36.91
N ALA A 17 27.14 -14.44 37.97
CA ALA A 17 25.69 -14.56 37.88
C ALA A 17 25.02 -13.40 37.10
N PHE A 18 25.66 -12.23 36.99
CA PHE A 18 25.10 -11.07 36.29
C PHE A 18 25.50 -10.98 34.81
N VAL A 19 26.47 -11.78 34.35
CA VAL A 19 26.93 -11.79 32.95
C VAL A 19 25.80 -12.08 31.95
N PRO A 20 24.90 -13.07 32.18
CA PRO A 20 23.79 -13.34 31.24
C PRO A 20 22.83 -12.15 31.13
N LEU A 21 22.59 -11.44 32.24
CA LEU A 21 21.67 -10.32 32.31
C LEU A 21 22.22 -9.11 31.55
N LEU A 22 23.53 -8.87 31.64
CA LEU A 22 24.25 -7.88 30.84
C LEU A 22 24.20 -8.20 29.34
N LEU A 23 24.39 -9.46 28.96
CA LEU A 23 24.32 -9.89 27.56
C LEU A 23 22.90 -9.75 26.99
N MET A 24 21.86 -10.07 27.76
CA MET A 24 20.48 -9.82 27.34
C MET A 24 20.18 -8.33 27.17
N GLY A 25 20.65 -7.48 28.10
CA GLY A 25 20.50 -6.03 27.99
C GLY A 25 21.18 -5.46 26.74
N ALA A 26 22.40 -5.90 26.44
CA ALA A 26 23.13 -5.50 25.25
C ALA A 26 22.43 -5.97 23.95
N GLY A 27 21.87 -7.18 23.94
CA GLY A 27 21.11 -7.71 22.82
C GLY A 27 19.83 -6.92 22.53
N VAL A 28 19.07 -6.56 23.58
CA VAL A 28 17.87 -5.72 23.45
C VAL A 28 18.24 -4.32 22.96
N TRP A 29 19.29 -3.71 23.51
CA TRP A 29 19.79 -2.41 23.07
C TRP A 29 20.17 -2.41 21.58
N TYR A 30 20.96 -3.40 21.16
CA TYR A 30 21.37 -3.55 19.76
C TYR A 30 20.18 -3.74 18.83
N TYR A 31 19.19 -4.54 19.24
CA TYR A 31 17.97 -4.76 18.47
C TYR A 31 17.13 -3.48 18.30
N ILE A 32 17.04 -2.66 19.35
CA ILE A 32 16.35 -1.36 19.30
C ILE A 32 17.10 -0.39 18.39
N GLN A 33 18.42 -0.26 18.54
CA GLN A 33 19.23 0.62 17.68
C GLN A 33 19.21 0.20 16.22
N GLY A 34 19.25 -1.10 15.92
CA GLY A 34 19.23 -1.60 14.55
C GLY A 34 17.88 -1.46 13.81
N ARG A 35 16.79 -1.17 14.53
CA ARG A 35 15.44 -1.02 13.96
C ARG A 35 14.84 0.37 14.07
N MET A 36 15.50 1.30 14.75
CA MET A 36 15.14 2.71 14.68
C MET A 36 15.72 3.24 13.36
N PRO A 37 14.90 3.48 12.31
CA PRO A 37 15.39 4.16 11.12
C PRO A 37 15.98 5.49 11.57
N ASP A 38 17.22 5.79 11.17
CA ASP A 38 17.95 7.01 11.51
C ASP A 38 17.00 8.19 11.73
N HIS A 39 16.69 8.48 13.00
CA HIS A 39 16.29 9.81 13.39
C HIS A 39 17.55 10.65 13.18
N LYS A 40 17.77 11.06 11.92
CA LYS A 40 18.62 12.18 11.59
C LYS A 40 18.12 13.30 12.49
N GLN A 41 18.89 13.58 13.53
CA GLN A 41 18.85 14.87 14.18
C GLN A 41 18.95 15.89 13.06
N GLU A 42 17.84 16.57 12.79
CA GLU A 42 17.84 17.77 11.97
C GLU A 42 18.93 18.68 12.53
N ALA A 43 19.97 18.90 11.73
CA ALA A 43 20.97 19.89 12.04
C ALA A 43 20.24 21.22 12.26
N PRO A 44 20.57 22.00 13.31
CA PRO A 44 19.97 23.29 13.53
C PRO A 44 20.18 24.15 12.29
N VAL A 45 19.08 24.55 11.67
CA VAL A 45 19.09 25.41 10.48
C VAL A 45 19.76 26.73 10.87
N PRO A 46 20.86 27.14 10.21
CA PRO A 46 21.45 28.45 10.43
C PRO A 46 20.47 29.53 9.99
N ALA A 47 20.21 30.49 10.87
CA ALA A 47 19.16 31.51 10.73
C ALA A 47 19.45 32.60 9.67
N ASP A 48 20.58 32.56 8.97
CA ASP A 48 21.05 33.68 8.14
C ASP A 48 21.47 33.26 6.72
N ALA A 49 20.53 32.73 5.93
CA ALA A 49 20.72 32.60 4.49
C ALA A 49 19.77 33.58 3.75
N PRO A 50 20.29 34.60 3.04
CA PRO A 50 19.46 35.58 2.35
C PRO A 50 18.72 34.95 1.16
N ILE A 51 17.40 34.90 1.28
CA ILE A 51 16.47 34.46 0.24
C ILE A 51 16.32 35.59 -0.79
N PHE A 52 16.77 35.32 -2.02
CA PHE A 52 16.40 35.91 -3.30
C PHE A 52 15.67 37.27 -3.33
N GLY A 53 16.36 38.27 -3.88
CA GLY A 53 15.80 39.13 -4.93
C GLY A 53 14.57 39.96 -4.58
N ALA A 54 14.75 41.01 -3.78
CA ALA A 54 13.77 42.07 -3.63
C ALA A 54 13.59 42.85 -4.96
N ALA A 55 12.55 42.52 -5.71
CA ALA A 55 11.96 43.42 -6.69
C ALA A 55 10.65 43.98 -6.10
N GLN A 56 10.71 45.24 -5.70
CA GLN A 56 9.58 46.03 -5.22
C GLN A 56 8.49 46.11 -6.28
N SER A 57 7.32 45.54 -6.02
CA SER A 57 6.09 45.86 -6.75
C SER A 57 5.16 46.69 -5.86
N LYS A 58 4.85 47.87 -6.39
CA LYS A 58 4.00 48.94 -5.89
C LYS A 58 2.54 48.46 -5.72
N PRO A 59 1.83 48.81 -4.63
CA PRO A 59 0.44 48.40 -4.46
C PRO A 59 -0.48 49.30 -5.30
N ALA A 60 -1.21 48.69 -6.23
CA ALA A 60 -2.38 49.30 -6.87
C ALA A 60 -3.63 48.86 -6.11
N ALA A 61 -4.32 49.83 -5.52
CA ALA A 61 -5.63 49.66 -4.93
C ALA A 61 -6.64 49.25 -6.00
N VAL A 62 -7.30 48.11 -5.80
CA VAL A 62 -8.53 47.75 -6.52
C VAL A 62 -9.58 47.38 -5.48
N ALA A 63 -10.74 47.99 -5.69
CA ALA A 63 -11.90 48.02 -4.81
C ALA A 63 -12.39 46.64 -4.39
N ALA A 64 -12.75 46.56 -3.10
CA ALA A 64 -13.49 45.48 -2.49
C ALA A 64 -14.91 45.39 -3.08
N ALA A 65 -15.24 44.26 -3.68
CA ALA A 65 -16.63 43.83 -3.86
C ALA A 65 -16.95 42.83 -2.75
N ALA A 66 -17.88 43.23 -1.88
CA ALA A 66 -18.40 42.44 -0.79
C ALA A 66 -19.15 41.19 -1.30
N VAL A 67 -18.65 40.01 -0.95
CA VAL A 67 -19.38 38.75 -1.09
C VAL A 67 -20.00 38.44 0.28
N LYS A 68 -21.33 38.30 0.30
CA LYS A 68 -22.13 38.00 1.49
C LYS A 68 -21.80 36.59 2.04
N PRO A 69 -21.79 36.39 3.36
CA PRO A 69 -21.59 35.08 3.96
C PRO A 69 -22.94 34.45 4.28
N ASP A 70 -23.47 33.63 3.39
CA ASP A 70 -24.58 32.73 3.72
C ASP A 70 -24.25 31.33 3.17
N ASP A 71 -24.45 30.32 4.03
CA ASP A 71 -24.32 28.87 3.82
C ASP A 71 -22.93 28.21 3.87
N ILE A 72 -22.34 28.19 5.07
CA ILE A 72 -21.31 27.21 5.48
C ILE A 72 -21.90 26.13 6.42
N SER A 73 -23.24 26.03 6.52
CA SER A 73 -23.92 25.13 7.46
C SER A 73 -24.45 23.82 6.86
N THR A 74 -23.96 23.40 5.69
CA THR A 74 -24.28 22.09 5.07
C THR A 74 -23.05 21.20 4.79
N LEU A 75 -21.94 21.43 5.51
CA LEU A 75 -20.71 20.62 5.40
C LEU A 75 -20.57 19.57 6.50
N GLY A 76 -21.67 18.88 6.86
CA GLY A 76 -21.64 17.90 7.95
C GLY A 76 -22.79 16.92 7.96
N ALA A 77 -22.99 16.14 6.87
CA ALA A 77 -23.64 14.81 6.87
C ALA A 77 -23.88 14.26 5.44
N ALA A 78 -22.87 14.20 4.58
CA ALA A 78 -22.98 13.55 3.26
C ALA A 78 -21.73 12.72 2.89
N ALA A 79 -21.26 11.92 3.85
CA ALA A 79 -20.25 10.88 3.61
C ALA A 79 -20.85 9.58 3.00
N ALA A 80 -22.09 9.60 2.50
CA ALA A 80 -22.72 8.42 1.91
C ALA A 80 -23.83 8.82 0.95
N ARG A 81 -23.51 8.85 -0.34
CA ARG A 81 -24.29 8.28 -1.47
C ARG A 81 -23.64 8.73 -2.76
N LEU A 82 -22.89 7.81 -3.36
CA LEU A 82 -22.52 7.89 -4.77
C LEU A 82 -23.80 8.03 -5.62
N PRO A 83 -23.81 8.86 -6.66
CA PRO A 83 -24.97 9.01 -7.54
C PRO A 83 -25.27 7.71 -8.33
N ASP A 84 -26.55 7.40 -8.50
CA ASP A 84 -27.09 6.16 -9.11
C ASP A 84 -26.90 6.02 -10.63
N VAL A 85 -26.23 6.97 -11.29
CA VAL A 85 -25.92 6.88 -12.72
C VAL A 85 -24.45 7.28 -12.95
N TYR A 86 -23.57 6.29 -12.94
CA TYR A 86 -22.17 6.45 -13.37
C TYR A 86 -22.11 6.52 -14.90
N ASP A 87 -21.44 7.52 -15.48
CA ASP A 87 -21.07 7.55 -16.90
C ASP A 87 -19.64 7.00 -17.11
N PRO A 88 -19.49 5.73 -17.57
CA PRO A 88 -18.24 5.00 -17.75
C PRO A 88 -17.33 5.44 -18.92
N LYS A 89 -17.49 6.65 -19.47
CA LYS A 89 -16.58 7.28 -20.44
C LYS A 89 -15.80 8.42 -19.75
N ALA A 90 -14.67 8.24 -19.07
CA ALA A 90 -13.37 8.16 -19.73
C ALA A 90 -12.18 7.87 -18.79
N GLY A 91 -12.35 7.63 -17.49
CA GLY A 91 -11.19 7.58 -16.59
C GLY A 91 -11.42 6.85 -15.27
N LEU A 92 -10.30 6.51 -14.63
CA LEU A 92 -10.19 6.02 -13.28
C LEU A 92 -10.60 7.14 -12.30
N ASP A 93 -11.58 6.90 -11.42
CA ASP A 93 -12.01 7.90 -10.43
C ASP A 93 -11.02 7.97 -9.26
N ILE A 94 -10.52 9.16 -8.93
CA ILE A 94 -9.55 9.36 -7.84
C ILE A 94 -10.21 10.20 -6.74
N GLN A 95 -10.51 9.57 -5.62
CA GLN A 95 -11.21 10.15 -4.48
C GLN A 95 -10.22 10.43 -3.33
N GLY A 96 -10.17 11.68 -2.87
CA GLY A 96 -9.25 12.10 -1.81
C GLY A 96 -8.94 13.60 -1.84
N PRO A 97 -8.06 14.09 -0.95
CA PRO A 97 -7.60 15.47 -0.96
C PRO A 97 -6.82 15.81 -2.24
N PRO A 98 -6.68 17.10 -2.62
CA PRO A 98 -6.01 17.51 -3.86
C PRO A 98 -4.58 16.98 -4.00
N GLU A 99 -3.82 16.94 -2.91
CA GLU A 99 -2.46 16.41 -2.86
C GLU A 99 -2.40 14.92 -3.21
N PHE A 100 -3.35 14.13 -2.70
CA PHE A 100 -3.48 12.71 -3.00
C PHE A 100 -3.84 12.50 -4.47
N LYS A 101 -4.80 13.28 -4.99
CA LYS A 101 -5.17 13.24 -6.42
C LYS A 101 -3.96 13.54 -7.30
N SER A 102 -3.18 14.56 -6.95
CA SER A 102 -1.95 14.91 -7.64
C SER A 102 -0.96 13.74 -7.62
N GLN A 103 -0.64 13.21 -6.44
CA GLN A 103 0.31 12.10 -6.26
C GLN A 103 -0.07 10.86 -7.08
N VAL A 104 -1.33 10.43 -7.00
CA VAL A 104 -1.87 9.30 -7.78
C VAL A 104 -1.81 9.59 -9.28
N THR A 105 -2.16 10.80 -9.71
CA THR A 105 -2.09 11.21 -11.12
C THR A 105 -0.66 11.15 -11.66
N HIS A 106 0.31 11.67 -10.89
CA HIS A 106 1.72 11.63 -11.26
C HIS A 106 2.27 10.19 -11.30
N ALA A 107 1.89 9.34 -10.34
CA ALA A 107 2.24 7.92 -10.34
C ALA A 107 1.68 7.19 -11.57
N LEU A 108 0.41 7.41 -11.93
CA LEU A 108 -0.21 6.83 -13.12
C LEU A 108 0.43 7.34 -14.42
N LYS A 109 0.77 8.63 -14.49
CA LYS A 109 1.51 9.22 -15.61
C LYS A 109 2.87 8.55 -15.79
N LEU A 110 3.58 8.28 -14.69
CA LEU A 110 4.85 7.58 -14.71
C LEU A 110 4.72 6.16 -15.31
N VAL A 111 3.70 5.41 -14.88
CA VAL A 111 3.40 4.08 -15.47
C VAL A 111 3.07 4.20 -16.95
N TRP A 112 2.26 5.19 -17.35
CA TRP A 112 1.90 5.39 -18.75
C TRP A 112 3.11 5.68 -19.64
N GLN A 113 4.05 6.49 -19.17
CA GLN A 113 5.28 6.83 -19.90
C GLN A 113 6.24 5.63 -20.00
N ALA A 114 6.29 4.79 -18.96
CA ALA A 114 7.17 3.62 -18.93
C ALA A 114 6.62 2.41 -19.72
N ASP A 115 5.33 2.09 -19.53
CA ASP A 115 4.70 0.90 -20.11
C ASP A 115 3.19 1.10 -20.30
N ARG A 116 2.80 1.53 -21.51
CA ARG A 116 1.41 1.80 -21.87
C ARG A 116 0.48 0.59 -21.68
N PRO A 117 0.84 -0.65 -22.08
CA PRO A 117 0.08 -1.85 -21.74
C PRO A 117 -0.25 -1.99 -20.25
N THR A 118 0.72 -1.76 -19.35
CA THR A 118 0.49 -1.83 -17.90
C THR A 118 -0.48 -0.74 -17.43
N PHE A 119 -0.36 0.49 -17.94
CA PHE A 119 -1.31 1.55 -17.63
C PHE A 119 -2.75 1.19 -18.06
N LEU A 120 -2.91 0.63 -19.26
CA LEU A 120 -4.22 0.17 -19.74
C LEU A 120 -4.76 -0.98 -18.91
N PHE A 121 -3.91 -1.90 -18.44
CA PHE A 121 -4.28 -2.94 -17.50
C PHE A 121 -4.83 -2.36 -16.19
N ILE A 122 -4.13 -1.38 -15.59
CA ILE A 122 -4.59 -0.72 -14.36
C ILE A 122 -5.95 -0.04 -14.59
N ARG A 123 -6.08 0.74 -15.66
CA ARG A 123 -7.32 1.45 -16.02
C ARG A 123 -8.50 0.51 -16.27
N THR A 124 -8.25 -0.68 -16.83
CA THR A 124 -9.30 -1.65 -17.13
C THR A 124 -9.80 -2.34 -15.87
N ASN A 125 -8.90 -2.59 -14.91
CA ASN A 125 -9.21 -3.41 -13.75
C ASN A 125 -9.62 -2.61 -12.51
N LEU A 126 -9.25 -1.32 -12.40
CA LEU A 126 -9.66 -0.45 -11.30
C LEU A 126 -10.72 0.56 -11.74
N ALA A 127 -11.75 0.73 -10.93
CA ALA A 127 -12.78 1.74 -11.15
C ALA A 127 -12.57 2.99 -10.29
N VAL A 128 -12.09 2.83 -9.05
CA VAL A 128 -11.89 3.91 -8.09
C VAL A 128 -10.55 3.70 -7.36
N ILE A 129 -9.79 4.78 -7.17
CA ILE A 129 -8.68 4.87 -6.22
C ILE A 129 -9.09 5.85 -5.11
N ARG A 130 -9.16 5.38 -3.87
CA ARG A 130 -9.63 6.17 -2.73
C ARG A 130 -8.54 6.32 -1.68
N ASN A 131 -8.40 7.52 -1.13
CA ASN A 131 -7.58 7.77 0.05
C ASN A 131 -8.31 7.28 1.31
N GLU A 132 -7.70 6.34 2.03
CA GLU A 132 -8.26 5.75 3.25
C GLU A 132 -7.22 5.67 4.36
N MET A 133 -7.60 5.14 5.53
CA MET A 133 -6.68 4.91 6.63
C MET A 133 -5.73 3.74 6.36
N LEU A 134 -6.21 2.70 5.66
CA LEU A 134 -5.45 1.49 5.37
C LEU A 134 -5.39 1.25 3.86
N THR A 135 -4.30 0.64 3.42
CA THR A 135 -4.16 0.21 2.02
C THR A 135 -4.78 -1.16 1.83
N GLY A 136 -5.60 -1.32 0.79
CA GLY A 136 -6.23 -2.59 0.47
C GLY A 136 -7.05 -2.54 -0.81
N PHE A 137 -7.73 -3.65 -1.08
CA PHE A 137 -8.62 -3.81 -2.21
C PHE A 137 -9.95 -4.38 -1.76
N TYR A 138 -11.04 -3.80 -2.26
CA TYR A 138 -12.38 -4.32 -2.04
C TYR A 138 -13.31 -3.99 -3.23
N LEU A 139 -14.51 -4.57 -3.18
CA LEU A 139 -15.55 -4.31 -4.17
C LEU A 139 -16.68 -3.51 -3.53
N GLU A 140 -16.94 -2.32 -4.05
CA GLU A 140 -18.05 -1.47 -3.63
C GLU A 140 -19.08 -1.41 -4.76
N ASN A 141 -20.28 -1.95 -4.53
CA ASN A 141 -21.34 -2.01 -5.55
C ASN A 141 -20.87 -2.65 -6.87
N GLY A 142 -20.01 -3.68 -6.78
CA GLY A 142 -19.43 -4.36 -7.94
C GLY A 142 -18.25 -3.63 -8.61
N ARG A 143 -17.92 -2.42 -8.18
CA ARG A 143 -16.76 -1.64 -8.67
C ARG A 143 -15.52 -2.00 -7.88
N SER A 144 -14.40 -2.16 -8.57
CA SER A 144 -13.09 -2.37 -7.95
C SER A 144 -12.56 -1.07 -7.36
N VAL A 145 -12.37 -1.06 -6.05
CA VAL A 145 -11.84 0.07 -5.29
C VAL A 145 -10.46 -0.31 -4.76
N ALA A 146 -9.46 0.49 -5.12
CA ALA A 146 -8.14 0.47 -4.49
C ALA A 146 -8.11 1.53 -3.38
N ALA A 147 -8.10 1.08 -2.13
CA ALA A 147 -7.89 1.94 -0.98
C ALA A 147 -6.39 2.11 -0.75
N LEU A 148 -5.93 3.34 -0.63
CA LEU A 148 -4.53 3.67 -0.37
C LEU A 148 -4.44 4.50 0.90
N SER A 149 -3.61 4.06 1.84
CA SER A 149 -3.22 4.85 3.00
C SER A 149 -2.29 5.99 2.60
N LYS A 150 -2.30 7.07 3.38
CA LYS A 150 -1.42 8.23 3.17
C LYS A 150 0.05 7.81 3.12
N ASP A 151 0.47 6.91 4.00
CA ASP A 151 1.85 6.46 4.10
C ASP A 151 2.31 5.79 2.80
N HIS A 152 1.46 4.94 2.20
CA HIS A 152 1.78 4.31 0.93
C HIS A 152 1.64 5.25 -0.27
N ALA A 153 0.67 6.17 -0.25
CA ALA A 153 0.49 7.13 -1.34
C ALA A 153 1.66 8.12 -1.44
N PHE A 154 2.12 8.65 -0.30
CA PHE A 154 3.12 9.72 -0.24
C PHE A 154 4.56 9.24 -0.02
N ARG A 155 4.81 7.93 0.15
CA ARG A 155 6.17 7.38 0.29
C ARG A 155 7.10 7.78 -0.86
N SER A 156 6.66 7.57 -2.09
CA SER A 156 7.31 8.04 -3.32
C SER A 156 6.38 7.84 -4.52
N LEU A 157 6.65 8.52 -5.64
CA LEU A 157 5.86 8.36 -6.87
C LEU A 157 5.96 6.95 -7.44
N THR A 158 7.17 6.37 -7.44
CA THR A 158 7.43 5.02 -7.92
C THR A 158 6.76 3.98 -7.02
N TRP A 159 6.85 4.14 -5.71
CA TRP A 159 6.17 3.25 -4.76
C TRP A 159 4.64 3.31 -4.91
N CYS A 160 4.07 4.52 -5.00
CA CYS A 160 2.64 4.70 -5.22
C CYS A 160 2.17 3.99 -6.51
N ALA A 161 2.92 4.14 -7.61
CA ALA A 161 2.65 3.42 -8.86
C ALA A 161 2.66 1.90 -8.68
N GLY A 162 3.63 1.37 -7.94
CA GLY A 162 3.71 -0.06 -7.60
C GLY A 162 2.52 -0.54 -6.78
N VAL A 163 2.09 0.21 -5.76
CA VAL A 163 0.93 -0.15 -4.92
C VAL A 163 -0.36 -0.13 -5.75
N ILE A 164 -0.55 0.85 -6.63
CA ILE A 164 -1.72 0.88 -7.53
C ILE A 164 -1.72 -0.36 -8.46
N ALA A 165 -0.57 -0.72 -9.01
CA ALA A 165 -0.43 -1.92 -9.84
C ALA A 165 -0.74 -3.20 -9.05
N HIS A 166 -0.29 -3.30 -7.81
CA HIS A 166 -0.61 -4.39 -6.90
C HIS A 166 -2.13 -4.54 -6.72
N GLN A 167 -2.83 -3.45 -6.39
CA GLN A 167 -4.29 -3.49 -6.19
C GLN A 167 -5.05 -3.76 -7.50
N ALA A 168 -4.55 -3.27 -8.64
CA ALA A 168 -5.11 -3.58 -9.95
C ALA A 168 -5.02 -5.07 -10.30
N TRP A 169 -3.93 -5.73 -9.88
CA TRP A 169 -3.77 -7.16 -10.06
C TRP A 169 -4.79 -7.95 -9.24
N HIS A 170 -5.02 -7.58 -7.99
CA HIS A 170 -6.09 -8.17 -7.16
C HIS A 170 -7.45 -8.01 -7.82
N ALA A 171 -7.76 -6.82 -8.32
CA ALA A 171 -9.00 -6.57 -9.04
C ALA A 171 -9.16 -7.48 -10.27
N ALA A 172 -8.10 -7.61 -11.09
CA ALA A 172 -8.09 -8.48 -12.26
C ALA A 172 -8.33 -9.96 -11.88
N TYR A 173 -7.65 -10.42 -10.83
CA TYR A 173 -7.79 -11.79 -10.33
C TYR A 173 -9.22 -12.09 -9.86
N THR A 174 -9.80 -11.19 -9.06
CA THR A 174 -11.19 -11.31 -8.57
C THR A 174 -12.20 -11.27 -9.71
N GLN A 175 -12.03 -10.37 -10.69
CA GLN A 175 -12.90 -10.29 -11.86
C GLN A 175 -12.79 -11.55 -12.75
N GLY A 176 -11.58 -12.08 -12.93
CA GLY A 176 -11.33 -13.32 -13.66
C GLY A 176 -12.03 -14.53 -13.02
N LYS A 177 -11.96 -14.66 -11.69
CA LYS A 177 -12.70 -15.70 -10.95
C LYS A 177 -14.21 -15.60 -11.15
N LYS A 178 -14.78 -14.38 -11.04
CA LYS A 178 -16.23 -14.16 -11.24
C LYS A 178 -16.67 -14.57 -12.65
N ARG A 179 -15.90 -14.22 -13.68
CA ARG A 179 -16.17 -14.59 -15.07
C ARG A 179 -16.17 -16.10 -15.28
N ARG A 180 -15.18 -16.81 -14.73
CA ARG A 180 -15.11 -18.29 -14.80
C ARG A 180 -16.31 -18.94 -14.11
N LYS A 181 -16.67 -18.47 -12.92
CA LYS A 181 -17.85 -18.97 -12.18
C LYS A 181 -19.15 -18.75 -12.95
N ALA A 182 -19.33 -17.56 -13.54
CA ALA A 182 -20.49 -17.25 -14.36
C ALA A 182 -20.58 -18.12 -15.61
N ALA A 183 -19.45 -18.39 -16.28
CA ALA A 183 -19.39 -19.31 -17.42
C ALA A 183 -19.78 -20.74 -17.02
N GLY A 184 -19.39 -21.20 -15.83
CA GLY A 184 -19.77 -22.52 -15.31
C GLY A 184 -21.24 -22.66 -14.89
N THR A 185 -21.93 -21.55 -14.57
CA THR A 185 -23.32 -21.55 -14.07
C THR A 185 -24.36 -21.20 -15.17
N ALA A 186 -23.92 -20.97 -16.42
CA ALA A 186 -24.84 -20.69 -17.52
C ALA A 186 -25.83 -21.87 -17.74
N PRO A 187 -27.12 -21.60 -17.97
CA PRO A 187 -28.15 -22.65 -18.07
C PRO A 187 -27.75 -23.71 -19.11
N PRO A 188 -28.01 -25.00 -18.87
CA PRO A 188 -27.63 -26.07 -19.79
C PRO A 188 -28.20 -25.78 -21.20
N PRO A 189 -27.46 -26.14 -22.27
CA PRO A 189 -27.98 -25.96 -23.60
C PRO A 189 -29.30 -26.74 -23.77
N PRO A 190 -30.20 -26.29 -24.66
CA PRO A 190 -31.47 -26.95 -24.90
C PRO A 190 -31.27 -28.42 -25.31
N PRO A 191 -32.24 -29.30 -25.02
CA PRO A 191 -32.13 -30.73 -25.31
C PRO A 191 -31.83 -30.98 -26.80
N GLY A 192 -30.71 -31.63 -27.12
CA GLY A 192 -30.29 -31.96 -28.49
C GLY A 192 -29.00 -31.26 -28.95
N GLU A 193 -28.57 -30.20 -28.29
CA GLU A 193 -27.27 -29.58 -28.55
C GLU A 193 -26.17 -30.24 -27.72
N LYS A 194 -25.11 -30.71 -28.38
CA LYS A 194 -23.94 -31.26 -27.68
C LYS A 194 -23.27 -30.13 -26.92
N SER A 195 -23.22 -30.26 -25.59
CA SER A 195 -22.43 -29.39 -24.74
C SER A 195 -20.94 -29.61 -25.03
N GLU A 196 -20.33 -28.73 -25.83
CA GLU A 196 -18.87 -28.61 -25.94
C GLU A 196 -18.21 -28.02 -24.68
N ARG A 197 -18.99 -27.81 -23.62
CA ARG A 197 -18.46 -27.30 -22.36
C ARG A 197 -17.41 -28.30 -21.86
N PRO A 198 -16.15 -27.87 -21.64
CA PRO A 198 -15.24 -28.71 -20.89
C PRO A 198 -15.90 -28.96 -19.54
N VAL A 199 -16.29 -30.21 -19.29
CA VAL A 199 -16.75 -30.64 -17.98
C VAL A 199 -15.52 -30.51 -17.08
N GLU A 200 -15.44 -29.38 -16.36
CA GLU A 200 -14.41 -29.16 -15.36
C GLU A 200 -14.74 -30.10 -14.19
N ALA A 201 -14.36 -31.38 -14.34
CA ALA A 201 -14.67 -32.49 -13.45
C ALA A 201 -13.99 -32.38 -12.08
N ASN A 202 -13.33 -31.26 -11.79
CA ASN A 202 -12.75 -30.99 -10.50
C ASN A 202 -12.87 -29.51 -10.13
N PRO A 203 -14.00 -29.09 -9.55
CA PRO A 203 -14.13 -27.80 -8.90
C PRO A 203 -13.34 -27.87 -7.58
N MET A 204 -12.00 -27.97 -7.64
CA MET A 204 -11.16 -27.40 -6.60
C MET A 204 -11.29 -25.88 -6.71
N VAL A 205 -12.47 -25.44 -6.27
CA VAL A 205 -12.78 -24.14 -5.74
C VAL A 205 -11.63 -23.82 -4.81
N PHE A 206 -10.73 -22.94 -5.24
CA PHE A 206 -9.93 -22.17 -4.29
C PHE A 206 -10.90 -21.25 -3.56
N ASP A 207 -11.63 -21.87 -2.64
CA ASP A 207 -12.15 -21.25 -1.45
C ASP A 207 -10.95 -20.55 -0.81
N TYR A 208 -11.11 -19.31 -0.36
CA TYR A 208 -10.02 -18.56 0.28
C TYR A 208 -9.65 -19.17 1.65
N SER A 209 -10.01 -20.43 1.92
CA SER A 209 -9.81 -21.13 3.19
C SER A 209 -8.39 -21.65 3.39
N GLY A 210 -7.56 -21.69 2.34
CA GLY A 210 -6.16 -22.10 2.45
C GLY A 210 -5.17 -20.93 2.50
N MET A 211 -4.37 -20.84 3.57
CA MET A 211 -3.22 -19.92 3.67
C MET A 211 -2.35 -19.94 2.39
N ALA A 212 -2.11 -21.12 1.80
CA ALA A 212 -1.32 -21.27 0.58
C ALA A 212 -1.90 -20.50 -0.63
N ALA A 213 -3.22 -20.43 -0.76
CA ALA A 213 -3.87 -19.71 -1.86
C ALA A 213 -3.72 -18.19 -1.68
N ILE A 214 -3.85 -17.69 -0.44
CA ILE A 214 -3.59 -16.28 -0.12
C ILE A 214 -2.15 -15.92 -0.43
N LEU A 215 -1.19 -16.74 0.02
CA LEU A 215 0.23 -16.52 -0.26
C LEU A 215 0.54 -16.51 -1.77
N TYR A 216 -0.08 -17.41 -2.53
CA TYR A 216 0.10 -17.44 -3.99
C TYR A 216 -0.42 -16.17 -4.67
N VAL A 217 -1.63 -15.71 -4.30
CA VAL A 217 -2.24 -14.50 -4.85
C VAL A 217 -1.37 -13.28 -4.52
N GLU A 218 -0.91 -13.18 -3.28
CA GLU A 218 -0.04 -12.09 -2.83
C GLU A 218 1.35 -12.10 -3.48
N ASP A 219 1.94 -13.29 -3.69
CA ASP A 219 3.22 -13.44 -4.39
C ASP A 219 3.11 -12.95 -5.84
N LYS A 220 2.02 -13.32 -6.54
CA LYS A 220 1.78 -12.85 -7.91
C LYS A 220 1.50 -11.35 -7.99
N ALA A 221 0.72 -10.80 -7.07
CA ALA A 221 0.48 -9.37 -6.97
C ALA A 221 1.80 -8.59 -6.72
N SER A 222 2.67 -9.13 -5.86
CA SER A 222 3.97 -8.53 -5.54
C SER A 222 4.98 -8.66 -6.67
N ALA A 223 4.99 -9.78 -7.38
CA ALA A 223 5.79 -9.94 -8.58
C ALA A 223 5.38 -8.93 -9.66
N PHE A 224 4.08 -8.71 -9.83
CA PHE A 224 3.57 -7.68 -10.74
C PHE A 224 3.96 -6.27 -10.29
N GLN A 225 3.81 -5.96 -9.00
CA GLN A 225 4.29 -4.69 -8.42
C GLN A 225 5.79 -4.47 -8.67
N LEU A 226 6.62 -5.50 -8.47
CA LEU A 226 8.06 -5.43 -8.69
C LEU A 226 8.40 -5.19 -10.17
N ASP A 227 7.68 -5.84 -11.10
CA ASP A 227 7.84 -5.60 -12.54
C ASP A 227 7.53 -4.15 -12.92
N VAL A 228 6.40 -3.61 -12.42
CA VAL A 228 6.05 -2.19 -12.63
C VAL A 228 7.10 -1.27 -12.03
N LEU A 229 7.56 -1.52 -10.81
CA LEU A 229 8.60 -0.73 -10.16
C LEU A 229 9.91 -0.70 -10.98
N LYS A 230 10.31 -1.84 -11.54
CA LYS A 230 11.48 -1.91 -12.42
C LYS A 230 11.29 -1.10 -13.69
N LYS A 231 10.11 -1.20 -14.34
CA LYS A 231 9.79 -0.46 -15.56
C LYS A 231 9.78 1.05 -15.37
N VAL A 232 9.25 1.54 -14.25
CA VAL A 232 9.21 2.98 -13.94
C VAL A 232 10.54 3.54 -13.42
N GLY A 233 11.58 2.70 -13.27
CA GLY A 233 12.89 3.12 -12.77
C GLY A 233 12.93 3.38 -11.25
N ALA A 234 12.15 2.62 -10.47
CA ALA A 234 12.16 2.72 -9.02
C ALA A 234 13.56 2.42 -8.43
N PRO A 235 13.99 3.14 -7.39
CA PRO A 235 15.31 2.93 -6.79
C PRO A 235 15.41 1.56 -6.10
N ALA A 236 16.63 1.03 -6.01
CA ALA A 236 16.91 -0.28 -5.39
C ALA A 236 16.38 -0.40 -3.94
N ARG A 237 16.30 0.71 -3.21
CA ARG A 237 15.73 0.76 -1.85
C ARG A 237 14.25 0.39 -1.78
N GLU A 238 13.51 0.57 -2.88
CA GLU A 238 12.08 0.23 -2.98
C GLU A 238 11.86 -1.17 -3.57
N THR A 239 12.67 -1.55 -4.56
CA THR A 239 12.56 -2.88 -5.19
C THR A 239 13.19 -3.99 -4.36
N GLY A 240 14.24 -3.69 -3.59
CA GLY A 240 14.98 -4.65 -2.78
C GLY A 240 14.12 -5.38 -1.74
N PRO A 241 13.33 -4.68 -0.91
CA PRO A 241 12.44 -5.33 0.06
C PRO A 241 11.40 -6.25 -0.58
N LEU A 242 10.82 -5.87 -1.72
CA LEU A 242 9.84 -6.72 -2.44
C LEU A 242 10.50 -7.93 -3.08
N PHE A 243 11.71 -7.79 -3.62
CA PHE A 243 12.46 -8.90 -4.21
C PHE A 243 12.92 -9.92 -3.17
N ARG A 244 13.27 -9.46 -1.95
CA ARG A 244 13.74 -10.32 -0.85
C ARG A 244 12.63 -10.72 0.11
N ARG A 245 11.37 -10.42 -0.23
CA ARG A 245 10.21 -10.71 0.61
C ARG A 245 10.15 -12.22 0.86
N ALA A 246 10.07 -12.62 2.13
CA ALA A 246 9.83 -14.01 2.46
C ALA A 246 8.39 -14.38 2.03
N PRO A 247 8.13 -15.59 1.52
CA PRO A 247 6.81 -15.97 1.03
C PRO A 247 5.66 -15.73 2.03
N ARG A 248 5.96 -15.70 3.34
CA ARG A 248 5.01 -15.52 4.46
C ARG A 248 5.05 -14.14 5.12
N ASP A 249 5.78 -13.19 4.55
CA ASP A 249 5.84 -11.83 5.08
C ASP A 249 4.68 -11.00 4.52
N PHE A 250 3.79 -10.50 5.37
CA PHE A 250 2.66 -9.66 4.96
C PHE A 250 2.86 -8.18 5.29
N HIS A 251 3.99 -7.79 5.87
CA HIS A 251 4.18 -6.44 6.43
C HIS A 251 4.47 -5.34 5.41
N LEU A 252 4.98 -5.67 4.22
CA LEU A 252 5.66 -4.67 3.36
C LEU A 252 4.76 -3.96 2.34
N SER A 253 3.63 -4.55 1.95
CA SER A 253 2.75 -4.03 0.88
C SER A 253 1.31 -3.79 1.32
N HIS A 254 0.95 -4.22 2.54
CA HIS A 254 -0.37 -4.04 3.11
C HIS A 254 -0.22 -3.53 4.55
N ASP A 255 -0.86 -2.41 4.83
CA ASP A 255 -1.31 -2.05 6.19
C ASP A 255 -2.49 -2.95 6.64
N GLY A 256 -2.90 -3.89 5.79
CA GLY A 256 -4.09 -4.69 5.90
C GLY A 256 -3.93 -5.90 6.83
N ASN A 257 -4.61 -5.80 7.96
CA ASN A 257 -5.09 -6.94 8.75
C ASN A 257 -5.89 -7.87 7.82
N TYR A 258 -5.31 -9.01 7.41
CA TYR A 258 -6.12 -10.08 6.83
C TYR A 258 -7.03 -10.56 7.94
N ALA A 259 -8.29 -10.11 7.95
CA ALA A 259 -9.34 -10.77 8.71
C ALA A 259 -9.57 -12.13 8.06
N ILE A 260 -8.63 -13.05 8.28
CA ILE A 260 -8.82 -14.47 8.08
C ILE A 260 -9.81 -14.82 9.18
N ASN A 261 -11.11 -14.80 8.89
CA ASN A 261 -12.07 -15.46 9.77
C ASN A 261 -11.72 -16.96 9.68
N PRO A 262 -11.18 -17.56 10.76
CA PRO A 262 -10.80 -18.97 10.76
C PRO A 262 -12.02 -19.88 10.61
#